data_AF-A0A9X2JBX8-F1
#
_entry.id   AF-A0A9X2JBX8-F1
#
_cell.length_a   1.000
_cell.length_b   1.000
_cell.length_c   1.000
_cell.angle_alpha   90.00
_cell.angle_beta   90.00
_cell.angle_gamma   90.00
#
_symmetry.space_group_name_H-M   'P 1'
#
loop_
_entity.id
_entity.type
_entity.pdbx_description
1 polymer ?
#
loop_
_entity_poly.entity_id
_entity_poly.type
_entity_poly.pdbx_seq_one_letter_code
_entity_poly.pdbx_strand_id
1 'polypeptide(L)'
;MPKFLRKTILLFCIALIGCSPKSGIEIREGSMQQAIKKAKRKNKTLIAITTQGENAIYDILAKNITDNFYKESNPSKYLFYKINAGNPENRWVSQWLYNNGYPSTYIISPKGKFITTIQHGYYKCFLEVLKQVDQSKTDSLYKYCSNQWNIEKKELPLFLDQVLQVKYAELKGQHKKEWMKDSLLNSIAKKPYFYNNYLLSKYYFAVGDTTQAKKYAQNALTFNEKLDTLLYTSLRPELKFIEDNSFLQSNEPVLALDRPKYSLRENKPGEEKEIIIYFMNKGKRTLVLKKVKCSVPSTRLTWDRKAIAPGAQAYIKARVKQTGVFEDQIQIFSNASSEPVAFSVKSYDDVKSYAEKP
;
A
#
# COMPACT_ATOMS: atom_id res chain seq x y z
N MET A 1 -91.13 -2.21 -6.53
CA MET A 1 -90.55 -0.85 -6.63
C MET A 1 -89.97 -0.45 -5.27
N PRO A 2 -88.90 0.36 -5.17
CA PRO A 2 -87.70 0.36 -6.02
C PRO A 2 -86.37 0.57 -5.22
N LYS A 3 -85.25 0.73 -5.95
CA LYS A 3 -83.97 1.38 -5.55
C LYS A 3 -82.97 0.63 -4.64
N PHE A 4 -82.14 -0.18 -5.31
CA PHE A 4 -80.69 0.02 -5.43
C PHE A 4 -79.98 0.97 -4.44
N LEU A 5 -78.93 0.46 -3.79
CA LEU A 5 -77.68 1.21 -3.63
C LEU A 5 -76.47 0.28 -3.83
N ARG A 6 -75.91 0.26 -5.05
CA ARG A 6 -74.62 -0.39 -5.34
C ARG A 6 -73.52 0.39 -4.61
N LYS A 7 -72.74 -0.28 -3.75
CA LYS A 7 -71.46 0.28 -3.27
C LYS A 7 -70.43 0.18 -4.39
N THR A 8 -70.15 1.31 -5.04
CA THR A 8 -69.06 1.44 -5.99
C THR A 8 -67.73 1.34 -5.25
N ILE A 9 -67.00 0.24 -5.43
CA ILE A 9 -65.62 0.13 -4.96
C ILE A 9 -64.76 0.98 -5.91
N LEU A 10 -64.28 2.12 -5.42
CA LEU A 10 -63.38 3.00 -6.16
C LEU A 10 -62.00 2.35 -6.21
N LEU A 11 -61.70 1.66 -7.32
CA LEU A 11 -60.38 1.06 -7.55
C LEU A 11 -59.37 2.17 -7.83
N PHE A 12 -58.71 2.65 -6.79
CA PHE A 12 -57.69 3.70 -6.91
C PHE A 12 -56.41 3.08 -7.50
N CYS A 13 -56.33 3.04 -8.83
CA CYS A 13 -55.12 2.65 -9.55
C CYS A 13 -54.03 3.70 -9.30
N ILE A 14 -53.30 3.54 -8.19
CA ILE A 14 -52.01 4.21 -8.00
C ILE A 14 -51.09 3.67 -9.07
N ALA A 15 -50.94 4.44 -10.15
CA ALA A 15 -49.86 4.27 -11.08
C ALA A 15 -48.56 4.48 -10.30
N LEU A 16 -47.98 3.39 -9.82
CA LEU A 16 -46.59 3.34 -9.39
C LEU A 16 -45.75 3.64 -10.63
N ILE A 17 -45.55 4.93 -10.89
CA ILE A 17 -44.43 5.41 -11.70
C ILE A 17 -43.20 4.99 -10.91
N GLY A 18 -42.76 3.77 -11.19
CA GLY A 18 -41.49 3.23 -10.77
C GLY A 18 -40.44 4.11 -11.39
N CYS A 19 -40.09 5.19 -10.69
CA CYS A 19 -38.89 5.96 -10.93
C CYS A 19 -37.76 4.98 -10.65
N SER A 20 -37.35 4.25 -11.68
CA SER A 20 -36.23 3.33 -11.63
C SER A 20 -35.07 4.15 -11.10
N PRO A 21 -34.50 3.80 -9.92
CA PRO A 21 -33.34 4.51 -9.45
C PRO A 21 -32.31 4.39 -10.56
N LYS A 22 -31.82 5.51 -11.09
CA LYS A 22 -30.54 5.50 -11.83
C LYS A 22 -29.57 4.81 -10.87
N SER A 23 -29.21 3.57 -11.16
CA SER A 23 -28.63 2.64 -10.19
C SER A 23 -27.14 2.94 -10.01
N GLY A 24 -26.88 4.16 -9.52
CA GLY A 24 -25.57 4.73 -9.32
C GLY A 24 -24.74 3.81 -8.44
N ILE A 25 -23.57 3.44 -8.94
CA ILE A 25 -22.62 2.65 -8.19
C ILE A 25 -21.93 3.59 -7.19
N GLU A 26 -22.33 3.47 -5.94
CA GLU A 26 -21.72 4.20 -4.83
C GLU A 26 -20.37 3.57 -4.46
N ILE A 27 -19.27 4.20 -4.91
CA ILE A 27 -17.92 3.90 -4.44
C ILE A 27 -17.69 4.63 -3.12
N ARG A 28 -17.59 3.88 -2.02
CA ARG A 28 -17.47 4.44 -0.67
C ARG A 28 -16.02 4.66 -0.26
N GLU A 29 -15.73 5.70 0.51
CA GLU A 29 -14.44 5.78 1.20
C GLU A 29 -14.50 5.07 2.57
N GLY A 30 -13.36 4.60 3.06
CA GLY A 30 -13.23 4.02 4.41
C GLY A 30 -12.04 3.06 4.55
N SER A 31 -12.02 2.32 5.66
CA SER A 31 -10.93 1.38 5.95
C SER A 31 -11.17 -0.01 5.35
N MET A 32 -10.09 -0.74 5.02
CA MET A 32 -10.20 -2.10 4.51
C MET A 32 -10.92 -3.04 5.49
N GLN A 33 -10.72 -2.85 6.81
CA GLN A 33 -11.40 -3.61 7.85
C GLN A 33 -12.92 -3.34 7.85
N GLN A 34 -13.33 -2.07 7.72
CA GLN A 34 -14.73 -1.68 7.61
C GLN A 34 -15.37 -2.25 6.34
N ALA A 35 -14.66 -2.16 5.21
CA ALA A 35 -15.10 -2.67 3.91
C ALA A 35 -15.35 -4.19 3.96
N ILE A 36 -14.39 -4.98 4.45
CA ILE A 36 -14.52 -6.44 4.63
C ILE A 36 -15.69 -6.77 5.58
N LYS A 37 -15.80 -6.08 6.73
CA LYS A 37 -16.91 -6.29 7.69
C LYS A 37 -18.28 -6.01 7.04
N LYS A 38 -18.40 -4.96 6.24
CA LYS A 38 -19.64 -4.57 5.55
C LYS A 38 -19.98 -5.51 4.40
N ALA A 39 -18.97 -6.01 3.67
CA ALA A 39 -19.11 -6.99 2.61
C ALA A 39 -19.67 -8.32 3.12
N LYS A 40 -19.05 -8.87 4.17
CA LYS A 40 -19.54 -10.09 4.87
C LYS A 40 -20.98 -9.92 5.34
N ARG A 41 -21.29 -8.83 6.06
CA ARG A 41 -22.64 -8.56 6.57
C ARG A 41 -23.69 -8.42 5.47
N LYS A 42 -23.34 -7.85 4.31
CA LYS A 42 -24.27 -7.70 3.18
C LYS A 42 -24.26 -8.90 2.21
N ASN A 43 -23.48 -9.94 2.49
CA ASN A 43 -23.21 -11.08 1.59
C ASN A 43 -22.85 -10.64 0.16
N LYS A 44 -21.91 -9.69 0.04
CA LYS A 44 -21.47 -9.12 -1.25
C LYS A 44 -19.98 -9.32 -1.50
N THR A 45 -19.60 -9.45 -2.76
CA THR A 45 -18.20 -9.40 -3.19
C THR A 45 -17.68 -7.98 -3.02
N LEU A 46 -16.57 -7.82 -2.29
CA LEU A 46 -15.91 -6.53 -2.08
C LEU A 46 -14.98 -6.24 -3.25
N ILE A 47 -15.13 -5.05 -3.82
CA ILE A 47 -14.20 -4.41 -4.75
C ILE A 47 -13.51 -3.27 -4.00
N ALA A 48 -12.29 -3.51 -3.53
CA ALA A 48 -11.51 -2.53 -2.78
C ALA A 48 -10.41 -1.93 -3.67
N ILE A 49 -10.60 -0.69 -4.11
CA ILE A 49 -9.67 0.06 -4.93
C ILE A 49 -8.75 0.85 -4.01
N THR A 50 -7.48 0.49 -3.94
CA THR A 50 -6.49 1.25 -3.18
C THR A 50 -5.93 2.43 -3.97
N THR A 51 -5.76 3.56 -3.28
CA THR A 51 -5.10 4.77 -3.77
C THR A 51 -4.04 5.23 -2.78
N GLN A 52 -3.19 6.17 -3.19
CA GLN A 52 -2.33 6.93 -2.32
C GLN A 52 -2.51 8.41 -2.69
N GLY A 53 -3.07 9.20 -1.78
CA GLY A 53 -3.44 10.60 -2.05
C GLY A 53 -4.50 10.75 -3.16
N GLU A 54 -4.49 11.91 -3.80
CA GLU A 54 -5.26 12.21 -5.02
C GLU A 54 -4.56 11.59 -6.24
N ASN A 55 -5.33 11.05 -7.18
CA ASN A 55 -4.79 10.30 -8.31
C ASN A 55 -5.78 10.28 -9.48
N ALA A 56 -5.47 11.01 -10.55
CA ALA A 56 -6.36 11.12 -11.72
C ALA A 56 -6.68 9.77 -12.40
N ILE A 57 -5.79 8.76 -12.30
CA ILE A 57 -6.05 7.41 -12.82
C ILE A 57 -7.14 6.72 -12.00
N TYR A 58 -7.19 6.96 -10.69
CA TYR A 58 -8.31 6.50 -9.86
C TYR A 58 -9.62 7.16 -10.29
N ASP A 59 -9.65 8.47 -10.56
CA ASP A 59 -10.89 9.17 -10.93
C ASP A 59 -11.42 8.67 -12.28
N ILE A 60 -10.54 8.42 -13.26
CA ILE A 60 -10.87 7.76 -14.53
C ILE A 60 -11.43 6.35 -14.30
N LEU A 61 -10.82 5.54 -13.42
CA LEU A 61 -11.31 4.21 -13.09
C LEU A 61 -12.68 4.25 -12.40
N ALA A 62 -12.86 5.14 -11.42
CA ALA A 62 -14.09 5.33 -10.67
C ALA A 62 -15.24 5.78 -11.58
N LYS A 63 -14.98 6.73 -12.49
CA LYS A 63 -15.92 7.15 -13.53
C LYS A 63 -16.28 6.00 -14.46
N ASN A 64 -15.29 5.25 -14.97
CA ASN A 64 -15.53 4.10 -15.85
C ASN A 64 -16.39 3.02 -15.20
N ILE A 65 -16.13 2.70 -13.92
CA ILE A 65 -16.98 1.79 -13.13
C ILE A 65 -18.40 2.34 -13.03
N THR A 66 -18.56 3.59 -12.63
CA THR A 66 -19.88 4.20 -12.38
C THR A 66 -20.73 4.29 -13.66
N ASP A 67 -20.10 4.64 -14.79
CA ASP A 67 -20.78 4.91 -16.07
C ASP A 67 -21.02 3.66 -16.94
N ASN A 68 -20.26 2.57 -16.72
CA ASN A 68 -20.26 1.42 -17.64
C ASN A 68 -20.42 0.05 -16.98
N PHE A 69 -20.20 -0.11 -15.67
CA PHE A 69 -20.18 -1.44 -15.05
C PHE A 69 -21.54 -2.17 -15.14
N TYR A 70 -22.65 -1.44 -15.08
CA TYR A 70 -24.00 -2.00 -15.20
C TYR A 70 -24.29 -2.66 -16.58
N LYS A 71 -23.48 -2.35 -17.60
CA LYS A 71 -23.57 -2.95 -18.95
C LYS A 71 -22.90 -4.34 -18.99
N GLU A 72 -22.02 -4.63 -18.03
CA GLU A 72 -21.07 -5.74 -18.06
C GLU A 72 -21.33 -6.76 -16.93
N SER A 73 -21.97 -6.33 -15.84
CA SER A 73 -22.28 -7.16 -14.68
C SER A 73 -23.42 -6.55 -13.84
N ASN A 74 -23.97 -7.33 -12.89
CA ASN A 74 -25.02 -6.90 -11.97
C ASN A 74 -24.43 -6.19 -10.73
N PRO A 75 -24.59 -4.86 -10.57
CA PRO A 75 -23.99 -4.11 -9.45
C PRO A 75 -24.49 -4.54 -8.07
N SER A 76 -25.67 -5.16 -7.99
CA SER A 76 -26.25 -5.59 -6.70
C SER A 76 -25.42 -6.68 -6.01
N LYS A 77 -24.61 -7.46 -6.73
CA LYS A 77 -23.69 -8.46 -6.15
C LYS A 77 -22.48 -7.86 -5.43
N TYR A 78 -22.16 -6.60 -5.74
CA TYR A 78 -20.88 -5.98 -5.38
C TYR A 78 -21.00 -4.87 -4.33
N LEU A 79 -19.90 -4.63 -3.63
CA LEU A 79 -19.70 -3.55 -2.69
C LEU A 79 -18.39 -2.84 -3.04
N PHE A 80 -18.46 -1.58 -3.47
CA PHE A 80 -17.30 -0.82 -3.91
C PHE A 80 -16.76 0.07 -2.79
N TYR A 81 -15.44 0.05 -2.62
CA TYR A 81 -14.72 0.88 -1.67
C TYR A 81 -13.43 1.46 -2.29
N LYS A 82 -13.18 2.75 -2.04
CA LYS A 82 -11.87 3.40 -2.17
C LYS A 82 -11.16 3.32 -0.82
N ILE A 83 -9.94 2.82 -0.82
CA ILE A 83 -9.11 2.58 0.37
C ILE A 83 -7.82 3.40 0.23
N ASN A 84 -7.71 4.56 0.88
CA ASN A 84 -6.47 5.34 0.85
C ASN A 84 -5.42 4.65 1.73
N ALA A 85 -4.35 4.13 1.10
CA ALA A 85 -3.26 3.42 1.75
C ALA A 85 -2.30 4.34 2.53
N GLY A 86 -2.36 5.66 2.29
CA GLY A 86 -1.65 6.65 3.11
C GLY A 86 -2.16 6.72 4.55
N ASN A 87 -3.46 6.46 4.74
CA ASN A 87 -4.09 6.46 6.07
C ASN A 87 -3.50 5.33 6.94
N PRO A 88 -3.09 5.60 8.19
CA PRO A 88 -2.44 4.62 9.07
C PRO A 88 -3.20 3.28 9.19
N GLU A 89 -4.52 3.33 9.29
CA GLU A 89 -5.41 2.15 9.37
C GLU A 89 -5.39 1.22 8.14
N ASN A 90 -4.89 1.70 7.00
CA ASN A 90 -4.87 0.98 5.73
C ASN A 90 -3.46 0.60 5.25
N ARG A 91 -2.39 1.11 5.87
CA ARG A 91 -0.98 0.83 5.50
C ARG A 91 -0.68 -0.68 5.42
N TRP A 92 -1.34 -1.47 6.27
CA TRP A 92 -1.19 -2.92 6.31
C TRP A 92 -1.60 -3.62 5.00
N VAL A 93 -2.45 -3.00 4.18
CA VAL A 93 -2.89 -3.58 2.88
C VAL A 93 -1.69 -3.72 1.95
N SER A 94 -0.93 -2.63 1.76
CA SER A 94 0.30 -2.63 0.95
C SER A 94 1.40 -3.51 1.54
N GLN A 95 1.49 -3.60 2.87
CA GLN A 95 2.41 -4.49 3.59
C GLN A 95 2.08 -5.99 3.39
N TRP A 96 0.80 -6.35 3.46
CA TRP A 96 0.30 -7.71 3.23
C TRP A 96 0.58 -8.16 1.78
N LEU A 97 0.23 -7.32 0.82
CA LEU A 97 0.31 -7.62 -0.61
C LEU A 97 1.72 -7.48 -1.20
N TYR A 98 2.63 -6.80 -0.50
CA TYR A 98 3.94 -6.36 -0.98
C TYR A 98 3.80 -5.57 -2.29
N ASN A 99 2.99 -4.52 -2.23
CA ASN A 99 2.64 -3.68 -3.38
C ASN A 99 2.59 -2.21 -2.98
N ASN A 100 3.24 -1.35 -3.77
CA ASN A 100 3.13 0.12 -3.66
C ASN A 100 2.79 0.77 -5.01
N GLY A 101 2.19 0.01 -5.94
CA GLY A 101 1.62 0.53 -7.17
C GLY A 101 0.15 0.92 -6.99
N TYR A 102 -0.21 2.15 -7.33
CA TYR A 102 -1.57 2.68 -7.20
C TYR A 102 -2.04 3.32 -8.52
N PRO A 103 -3.35 3.23 -8.86
CA PRO A 103 -4.37 2.48 -8.15
C PRO A 103 -4.24 0.96 -8.34
N SER A 104 -4.58 0.19 -7.31
CA SER A 104 -4.66 -1.28 -7.37
C SER A 104 -5.98 -1.76 -6.77
N THR A 105 -6.70 -2.62 -7.50
CA THR A 105 -7.99 -3.18 -7.09
C THR A 105 -7.83 -4.57 -6.50
N TYR A 106 -8.47 -4.81 -5.36
CA TYR A 106 -8.51 -6.11 -4.68
C TYR A 106 -9.93 -6.64 -4.62
N ILE A 107 -10.11 -7.91 -4.97
CA ILE A 107 -11.41 -8.58 -4.97
C ILE A 107 -11.43 -9.59 -3.82
N ILE A 108 -12.43 -9.47 -2.95
CA ILE A 108 -12.60 -10.32 -1.77
C ILE A 108 -14.03 -10.90 -1.77
N SER A 109 -14.15 -12.22 -1.61
CA SER A 109 -15.43 -12.94 -1.68
C SER A 109 -16.38 -12.55 -0.53
N PRO A 110 -17.69 -12.85 -0.62
CA PRO A 110 -18.63 -12.60 0.48
C PRO A 110 -18.24 -13.27 1.80
N LYS A 111 -17.50 -14.39 1.75
CA LYS A 111 -16.93 -15.09 2.93
C LYS A 111 -15.69 -14.38 3.49
N GLY A 112 -15.12 -13.45 2.74
CA GLY A 112 -13.89 -12.72 3.02
C GLY A 112 -12.61 -13.42 2.60
N LYS A 113 -12.67 -14.34 1.64
CA LYS A 113 -11.47 -14.90 1.03
C LYS A 113 -10.94 -13.96 -0.04
N PHE A 114 -9.63 -13.81 -0.13
CA PHE A 114 -9.01 -13.07 -1.22
C PHE A 114 -9.15 -13.84 -2.55
N ILE A 115 -9.67 -13.17 -3.58
CA ILE A 115 -9.89 -13.76 -4.91
C ILE A 115 -8.72 -13.43 -5.85
N THR A 116 -8.42 -12.13 -6.02
CA THR A 116 -7.36 -11.64 -6.92
C THR A 116 -7.08 -10.15 -6.75
N THR A 117 -6.01 -9.66 -7.38
CA THR A 117 -5.66 -8.24 -7.55
C THR A 117 -5.61 -7.85 -9.02
N ILE A 118 -5.89 -6.58 -9.33
CA ILE A 118 -5.68 -5.94 -10.64
C ILE A 118 -4.87 -4.67 -10.40
N GLN A 119 -3.68 -4.56 -10.99
CA GLN A 119 -2.78 -3.42 -10.81
C GLN A 119 -3.02 -2.30 -11.85
N HIS A 120 -2.57 -1.09 -11.54
CA HIS A 120 -2.53 0.08 -12.42
C HIS A 120 -3.88 0.56 -12.99
N GLY A 121 -4.99 0.15 -12.38
CA GLY A 121 -6.34 0.60 -12.75
C GLY A 121 -6.83 0.19 -14.15
N TYR A 122 -6.28 -0.87 -14.75
CA TYR A 122 -6.66 -1.32 -16.09
C TYR A 122 -8.12 -1.81 -16.17
N TYR A 123 -9.04 -0.93 -16.57
CA TYR A 123 -10.49 -1.18 -16.59
C TYR A 123 -10.91 -2.41 -17.43
N LYS A 124 -10.26 -2.65 -18.59
CA LYS A 124 -10.53 -3.84 -19.41
C LYS A 124 -10.24 -5.15 -18.66
N CYS A 125 -9.07 -5.23 -18.00
CA CYS A 125 -8.68 -6.38 -17.18
C CYS A 125 -9.62 -6.56 -15.98
N PHE A 126 -10.03 -5.46 -15.36
CA PHE A 126 -11.04 -5.45 -14.30
C PHE A 126 -12.39 -6.06 -14.74
N LEU A 127 -12.88 -5.73 -15.93
CA LEU A 127 -14.09 -6.35 -16.50
C LEU A 127 -13.89 -7.82 -16.84
N GLU A 128 -12.77 -8.20 -17.46
CA GLU A 128 -12.44 -9.60 -17.78
C GLU A 128 -12.43 -10.47 -16.52
N VAL A 129 -11.83 -9.98 -15.43
CA VAL A 129 -11.81 -10.67 -14.13
C VAL A 129 -13.21 -10.80 -13.54
N LEU A 130 -14.02 -9.74 -13.58
CA LEU A 130 -15.36 -9.79 -12.96
C LEU A 130 -16.37 -10.65 -13.73
N LYS A 131 -16.29 -10.69 -15.06
CA LYS A 131 -17.03 -11.67 -15.87
C LYS A 131 -16.73 -13.10 -15.44
N GLN A 132 -15.46 -13.41 -15.16
CA GLN A 132 -15.10 -14.74 -14.68
C GLN A 132 -15.63 -14.98 -13.25
N VAL A 133 -15.48 -14.02 -12.32
CA VAL A 133 -16.05 -14.10 -10.94
C VAL A 133 -17.56 -14.36 -10.95
N ASP A 134 -18.30 -13.72 -11.86
CA ASP A 134 -19.74 -13.93 -12.03
C ASP A 134 -20.12 -15.30 -12.62
N GLN A 135 -19.21 -15.91 -13.40
CA GLN A 135 -19.39 -17.22 -14.03
C GLN A 135 -18.93 -18.38 -13.13
N SER A 136 -17.95 -18.17 -12.25
CA SER A 136 -17.46 -19.21 -11.35
C SER A 136 -18.45 -19.58 -10.24
N LYS A 137 -18.66 -20.88 -10.08
CA LYS A 137 -19.28 -21.47 -8.88
C LYS A 137 -18.28 -21.70 -7.73
N THR A 138 -17.05 -21.18 -7.85
CA THR A 138 -15.88 -21.51 -7.01
C THR A 138 -15.23 -20.25 -6.39
N ASP A 139 -14.42 -20.40 -5.33
CA ASP A 139 -14.05 -19.36 -4.34
C ASP A 139 -12.56 -18.92 -4.32
N SER A 140 -11.74 -18.91 -5.39
CA SER A 140 -11.95 -19.10 -6.84
C SER A 140 -11.02 -18.14 -7.60
N LEU A 141 -9.71 -18.45 -7.63
CA LEU A 141 -8.59 -17.56 -7.91
C LEU A 141 -8.31 -17.32 -9.40
N TYR A 142 -7.99 -16.06 -9.76
CA TYR A 142 -7.89 -15.62 -11.16
C TYR A 142 -6.50 -15.24 -11.67
N LYS A 143 -6.30 -15.53 -12.97
CA LYS A 143 -5.03 -15.59 -13.72
C LYS A 143 -4.27 -14.26 -13.90
N TYR A 144 -4.84 -13.14 -13.45
CA TYR A 144 -4.34 -11.78 -13.69
C TYR A 144 -3.67 -11.11 -12.47
N CYS A 145 -2.96 -11.89 -11.65
CA CYS A 145 -1.98 -11.30 -10.75
C CYS A 145 -0.65 -11.06 -11.50
N SER A 146 -0.39 -9.82 -11.92
CA SER A 146 0.98 -9.31 -12.02
C SER A 146 1.48 -9.07 -10.60
N ASN A 147 2.65 -9.60 -10.27
CA ASN A 147 3.20 -9.57 -8.93
C ASN A 147 4.72 -9.33 -8.98
N GLN A 148 5.27 -8.78 -7.89
CA GLN A 148 6.73 -8.80 -7.65
C GLN A 148 7.19 -10.13 -7.04
N TRP A 149 6.24 -11.06 -6.83
CA TRP A 149 6.45 -12.36 -6.24
C TRP A 149 6.78 -13.40 -7.32
N ASN A 150 7.91 -14.09 -7.18
CA ASN A 150 8.18 -15.30 -7.96
C ASN A 150 7.40 -16.50 -7.38
N ILE A 151 6.06 -16.43 -7.45
CA ILE A 151 5.09 -17.43 -7.04
C ILE A 151 4.16 -17.69 -8.23
N GLU A 152 3.80 -18.95 -8.50
CA GLU A 152 2.90 -19.29 -9.60
C GLU A 152 1.57 -18.53 -9.49
N LYS A 153 1.09 -17.96 -10.60
CA LYS A 153 -0.08 -17.06 -10.62
C LYS A 153 -1.36 -17.67 -10.03
N LYS A 154 -1.53 -19.00 -10.11
CA LYS A 154 -2.67 -19.74 -9.52
C LYS A 154 -2.57 -19.90 -7.99
N GLU A 155 -1.36 -19.86 -7.44
CA GLU A 155 -1.10 -20.09 -6.01
C GLU A 155 -1.05 -18.79 -5.20
N LEU A 156 -0.65 -17.69 -5.83
CA LEU A 156 -0.53 -16.38 -5.17
C LEU A 156 -1.85 -15.99 -4.46
N PRO A 157 -3.03 -16.23 -5.07
CA PRO A 157 -4.31 -16.32 -4.41
C PRO A 157 -4.32 -16.75 -2.94
N LEU A 158 -4.02 -18.04 -2.77
CA LEU A 158 -4.09 -18.79 -1.52
C LEU A 158 -3.00 -18.37 -0.55
N PHE A 159 -1.80 -18.12 -1.05
CA PHE A 159 -0.67 -17.59 -0.26
C PHE A 159 -1.03 -16.24 0.39
N LEU A 160 -1.66 -15.33 -0.36
CA LEU A 160 -2.10 -14.05 0.18
C LEU A 160 -3.32 -14.22 1.10
N ASP A 161 -4.29 -15.09 0.77
CA ASP A 161 -5.46 -15.33 1.62
C ASP A 161 -5.08 -15.84 3.03
N GLN A 162 -4.11 -16.75 3.13
CA GLN A 162 -3.59 -17.23 4.43
C GLN A 162 -3.15 -16.07 5.34
N VAL A 163 -2.37 -15.14 4.79
CA VAL A 163 -1.89 -13.96 5.54
C VAL A 163 -3.03 -12.97 5.83
N LEU A 164 -4.00 -12.83 4.92
CA LEU A 164 -5.19 -12.00 5.13
C LEU A 164 -6.06 -12.51 6.28
N GLN A 165 -6.33 -13.81 6.36
CA GLN A 165 -7.16 -14.38 7.43
C GLN A 165 -6.51 -14.16 8.79
N VAL A 166 -5.19 -14.35 8.90
CA VAL A 166 -4.41 -14.07 10.12
C VAL A 166 -4.49 -12.58 10.50
N LYS A 167 -4.28 -11.67 9.54
CA LYS A 167 -4.41 -10.23 9.80
C LYS A 167 -5.84 -9.85 10.22
N TYR A 168 -6.86 -10.49 9.65
CA TYR A 168 -8.26 -10.28 10.01
C TYR A 168 -8.60 -10.81 11.41
N ALA A 169 -7.88 -11.85 11.90
CA ALA A 169 -7.96 -12.32 13.28
C ALA A 169 -7.26 -11.35 14.25
N GLU A 170 -6.06 -10.85 13.92
CA GLU A 170 -5.36 -9.82 14.70
C GLU A 170 -6.25 -8.57 14.86
N LEU A 171 -6.89 -8.11 13.77
CA LEU A 171 -7.86 -7.00 13.75
C LEU A 171 -9.16 -7.26 14.54
N LYS A 172 -9.33 -8.44 15.13
CA LYS A 172 -10.42 -8.81 16.06
C LYS A 172 -9.93 -9.05 17.49
N GLY A 173 -8.66 -8.76 17.79
CA GLY A 173 -8.05 -9.09 19.10
C GLY A 173 -7.70 -10.58 19.26
N GLN A 174 -7.69 -11.36 18.17
CA GLN A 174 -7.32 -12.78 18.22
C GLN A 174 -5.82 -12.91 17.89
N HIS A 175 -5.01 -13.22 18.91
CA HIS A 175 -3.55 -13.28 18.78
C HIS A 175 -2.94 -14.65 19.10
N LYS A 176 -3.72 -15.56 19.71
CA LYS A 176 -3.25 -16.85 20.26
C LYS A 176 -4.04 -18.06 19.74
N LYS A 177 -4.40 -18.06 18.45
CA LYS A 177 -5.17 -19.16 17.83
C LYS A 177 -4.23 -20.04 17.01
N GLU A 178 -4.22 -21.35 17.29
CA GLU A 178 -3.24 -22.29 16.71
C GLU A 178 -3.21 -22.27 15.18
N TRP A 179 -4.38 -22.21 14.53
CA TRP A 179 -4.48 -22.13 13.07
C TRP A 179 -3.73 -20.93 12.47
N MET A 180 -3.50 -19.84 13.23
CA MET A 180 -2.71 -18.70 12.79
C MET A 180 -1.23 -19.07 12.61
N LYS A 181 -0.68 -19.83 13.57
CA LYS A 181 0.68 -20.37 13.51
C LYS A 181 0.86 -21.22 12.26
N ASP A 182 -0.05 -22.18 12.06
CA ASP A 182 0.04 -23.14 10.95
C ASP A 182 -0.13 -22.44 9.59
N SER A 183 -1.06 -21.47 9.49
CA SER A 183 -1.25 -20.65 8.29
C SER A 183 -0.01 -19.84 7.94
N LEU A 184 0.66 -19.26 8.94
CA LEU A 184 1.88 -18.47 8.75
C LEU A 184 3.09 -19.35 8.43
N LEU A 185 3.24 -20.51 9.09
CA LEU A 185 4.30 -21.48 8.78
C LEU A 185 4.17 -21.98 7.34
N ASN A 186 2.96 -22.33 6.89
CA ASN A 186 2.69 -22.73 5.50
C ASN A 186 2.98 -21.59 4.51
N SER A 187 2.59 -20.35 4.82
CA SER A 187 2.93 -19.18 4.02
C SER A 187 4.44 -18.97 3.91
N ILE A 188 5.17 -19.03 5.03
CA ILE A 188 6.63 -18.88 5.10
C ILE A 188 7.35 -19.99 4.32
N ALA A 189 6.90 -21.25 4.45
CA ALA A 189 7.46 -22.38 3.71
C ALA A 189 7.29 -22.22 2.19
N LYS A 190 6.17 -21.62 1.74
CA LYS A 190 5.95 -21.32 0.32
C LYS A 190 6.78 -20.12 -0.16
N LYS A 191 6.78 -19.02 0.60
CA LYS A 191 7.63 -17.84 0.36
C LYS A 191 7.84 -17.03 1.65
N PRO A 192 9.06 -16.97 2.21
CA PRO A 192 9.33 -16.09 3.34
C PRO A 192 9.39 -14.63 2.85
N TYR A 193 8.77 -13.72 3.61
CA TYR A 193 8.93 -12.28 3.47
C TYR A 193 8.77 -11.57 4.82
N PHE A 194 8.99 -10.25 4.85
CA PHE A 194 8.91 -9.49 6.09
C PHE A 194 7.57 -9.72 6.82
N TYR A 195 6.42 -9.59 6.14
CA TYR A 195 5.13 -9.49 6.83
C TYR A 195 4.62 -10.81 7.40
N ASN A 196 4.85 -11.96 6.75
CA ASN A 196 4.48 -13.25 7.34
C ASN A 196 5.42 -13.65 8.50
N ASN A 197 6.71 -13.32 8.43
CA ASN A 197 7.63 -13.47 9.56
C ASN A 197 7.28 -12.53 10.73
N TYR A 198 6.92 -11.27 10.45
CA TYR A 198 6.44 -10.29 11.43
C TYR A 198 5.18 -10.79 12.18
N LEU A 199 4.15 -11.24 11.45
CA LEU A 199 2.94 -11.77 12.08
C LEU A 199 3.21 -13.04 12.90
N LEU A 200 4.16 -13.89 12.49
CA LEU A 200 4.50 -15.11 13.22
C LEU A 200 5.32 -14.81 14.47
N SER A 201 6.24 -13.85 14.39
CA SER A 201 6.97 -13.32 15.55
C SER A 201 5.99 -12.77 16.60
N LYS A 202 4.99 -11.99 16.18
CA LYS A 202 3.92 -11.49 17.06
C LYS A 202 3.04 -12.58 17.65
N TYR A 203 2.71 -13.63 16.89
CA TYR A 203 2.01 -14.80 17.42
C TYR A 203 2.82 -15.46 18.54
N TYR A 204 4.09 -15.78 18.30
CA TYR A 204 4.95 -16.44 19.29
C TYR A 204 5.16 -15.56 20.53
N PHE A 205 5.34 -14.24 20.35
CA PHE A 205 5.39 -13.27 21.44
C PHE A 205 4.10 -13.29 22.27
N ALA A 206 2.93 -13.31 21.61
CA ALA A 206 1.64 -13.34 22.29
C ALA A 206 1.39 -14.64 23.07
N VAL A 207 1.90 -15.79 22.63
CA VAL A 207 1.80 -17.06 23.37
C VAL A 207 2.91 -17.26 24.42
N GLY A 208 3.93 -16.40 24.44
CA GLY A 208 5.03 -16.44 25.42
C GLY A 208 6.27 -17.22 24.98
N ASP A 209 6.33 -17.69 23.73
CA ASP A 209 7.51 -18.34 23.17
C ASP A 209 8.51 -17.28 22.67
N THR A 210 9.33 -16.78 23.59
CA THR A 210 10.33 -15.73 23.30
C THR A 210 11.40 -16.19 22.31
N THR A 211 11.75 -17.48 22.32
CA THR A 211 12.77 -18.07 21.43
C THR A 211 12.33 -17.99 19.97
N GLN A 212 11.11 -18.47 19.68
CA GLN A 212 10.58 -18.42 18.32
C GLN A 212 10.17 -16.98 17.94
N ALA A 213 9.64 -16.19 18.88
CA ALA A 213 9.35 -14.78 18.64
C ALA A 213 10.59 -14.01 18.14
N LYS A 214 11.73 -14.16 18.83
CA LYS A 214 13.03 -13.58 18.45
C LYS A 214 13.53 -14.10 17.11
N LYS A 215 13.50 -15.41 16.87
CA LYS A 215 13.90 -16.02 15.59
C LYS A 215 13.14 -15.43 14.40
N TYR A 216 11.81 -15.33 14.50
CA TYR A 216 11.00 -14.77 13.41
C TYR A 216 11.12 -13.24 13.31
N ALA A 217 11.40 -12.53 14.41
CA ALA A 217 11.75 -11.11 14.38
C ALA A 217 13.05 -10.87 13.59
N GLN A 218 14.10 -11.64 13.90
CA GLN A 218 15.38 -11.60 13.20
C GLN A 218 15.22 -11.91 11.71
N ASN A 219 14.50 -12.98 11.37
CA ASN A 219 14.19 -13.32 9.97
C ASN A 219 13.48 -12.16 9.24
N ALA A 220 12.47 -11.54 9.85
CA ALA A 220 11.80 -10.37 9.27
C ALA A 220 12.75 -9.17 9.09
N LEU A 221 13.66 -8.93 10.04
CA LEU A 221 14.61 -7.82 9.98
C LEU A 221 15.70 -7.98 8.91
N THR A 222 15.96 -9.20 8.38
CA THR A 222 16.90 -9.41 7.25
C THR A 222 16.39 -8.87 5.91
N PHE A 223 15.07 -8.78 5.71
CA PHE A 223 14.46 -8.16 4.53
C PHE A 223 14.75 -6.65 4.51
N ASN A 224 15.57 -6.20 3.57
CA ASN A 224 16.10 -4.82 3.48
C ASN A 224 16.15 -4.28 2.04
N GLU A 225 15.42 -4.87 1.10
CA GLU A 225 15.35 -4.35 -0.27
C GLU A 225 14.59 -3.02 -0.37
N LYS A 226 14.66 -2.36 -1.54
CA LYS A 226 14.02 -1.04 -1.74
C LYS A 226 12.55 -1.04 -1.30
N LEU A 227 11.76 -2.05 -1.68
CA LEU A 227 10.36 -2.12 -1.31
C LEU A 227 10.16 -2.52 0.17
N ASP A 228 11.01 -3.38 0.74
CA ASP A 228 10.95 -3.73 2.16
C ASP A 228 11.16 -2.51 3.07
N THR A 229 12.12 -1.65 2.71
CA THR A 229 12.41 -0.42 3.46
C THR A 229 11.28 0.60 3.33
N LEU A 230 10.55 0.61 2.22
CA LEU A 230 9.39 1.48 2.05
C LEU A 230 8.18 0.96 2.84
N LEU A 231 7.81 -0.31 2.67
CA LEU A 231 6.57 -0.86 3.24
C LEU A 231 6.65 -1.08 4.75
N TYR A 232 7.80 -1.55 5.25
CA TYR A 232 7.88 -2.17 6.57
C TYR A 232 8.61 -1.37 7.64
N THR A 233 9.12 -0.17 7.31
CA THR A 233 9.82 0.71 8.26
C THR A 233 9.04 0.90 9.56
N SER A 234 7.74 1.17 9.48
CA SER A 234 6.86 1.37 10.64
C SER A 234 6.71 0.15 11.56
N LEU A 235 7.04 -1.05 11.09
CA LEU A 235 6.93 -2.32 11.84
C LEU A 235 8.26 -2.77 12.47
N ARG A 236 9.39 -2.21 12.02
CA ARG A 236 10.73 -2.60 12.51
C ARG A 236 10.96 -2.31 14.00
N PRO A 237 10.47 -1.20 14.60
CA PRO A 237 10.63 -0.97 16.03
C PRO A 237 10.01 -2.07 16.91
N GLU A 238 8.84 -2.59 16.53
CA GLU A 238 8.16 -3.67 17.25
C GLU A 238 8.99 -4.97 17.19
N LEU A 239 9.57 -5.31 16.03
CA LEU A 239 10.43 -6.49 15.92
C LEU A 239 11.76 -6.35 16.67
N LYS A 240 12.35 -5.15 16.69
CA LYS A 240 13.56 -4.89 17.49
C LYS A 240 13.27 -5.04 18.99
N PHE A 241 12.09 -4.63 19.46
CA PHE A 241 11.65 -4.88 20.83
C PHE A 241 11.39 -6.37 21.14
N ILE A 242 10.86 -7.13 20.18
CA ILE A 242 10.70 -8.59 20.33
C ILE A 242 12.06 -9.32 20.32
N GLU A 243 13.05 -8.82 19.57
CA GLU A 243 14.42 -9.34 19.56
C GLU A 243 15.20 -8.98 20.84
N ASP A 244 15.02 -7.77 21.36
CA ASP A 244 15.69 -7.19 22.51
C ASP A 244 14.72 -6.26 23.26
N ASN A 245 14.23 -6.70 24.41
CA ASN A 245 13.26 -5.94 25.21
C ASN A 245 13.85 -4.66 25.84
N SER A 246 15.18 -4.46 25.80
CA SER A 246 15.83 -3.20 26.17
C SER A 246 15.83 -2.17 25.02
N PHE A 247 15.31 -2.53 23.84
CA PHE A 247 15.19 -1.65 22.70
C PHE A 247 14.31 -0.43 23.01
N LEU A 248 14.90 0.76 22.91
CA LEU A 248 14.21 2.04 22.96
C LEU A 248 14.31 2.73 21.60
N GLN A 249 13.17 2.93 20.94
CA GLN A 249 13.11 3.62 19.64
C GLN A 249 13.69 5.05 19.70
N SER A 250 13.59 5.72 20.85
CA SER A 250 14.19 7.04 21.11
C SER A 250 15.72 7.05 21.16
N ASN A 251 16.37 5.88 21.16
CA ASN A 251 17.82 5.74 21.05
C ASN A 251 18.31 5.46 19.63
N GLU A 252 17.41 5.24 18.66
CA GLU A 252 17.77 4.93 17.28
C GLU A 252 18.54 6.08 16.59
N PRO A 253 19.35 5.78 15.55
CA PRO A 253 19.94 6.81 14.71
C PRO A 253 18.85 7.55 13.92
N VAL A 254 19.01 8.87 13.77
CA VAL A 254 18.05 9.73 13.06
C VAL A 254 18.82 10.56 12.05
N LEU A 255 18.58 10.32 10.76
CA LEU A 255 19.17 11.12 9.68
C LEU A 255 18.35 12.38 9.48
N ALA A 256 18.94 13.55 9.75
CA ALA A 256 18.34 14.85 9.44
C ALA A 256 19.14 15.52 8.31
N LEU A 257 18.46 15.92 7.24
CA LEU A 257 19.02 16.80 6.21
C LEU A 257 19.03 18.25 6.70
N ASP A 258 20.05 19.00 6.31
CA ASP A 258 20.10 20.46 6.57
C ASP A 258 19.07 21.21 5.72
N ARG A 259 18.77 20.70 4.51
CA ARG A 259 17.68 21.15 3.63
C ARG A 259 17.15 19.98 2.78
N PRO A 260 15.83 19.87 2.54
CA PRO A 260 15.25 18.76 1.76
C PRO A 260 15.26 18.97 0.24
N LYS A 261 15.59 20.18 -0.22
CA LYS A 261 15.54 20.58 -1.63
C LYS A 261 16.74 21.43 -2.00
N TYR A 262 17.14 21.37 -3.27
CA TYR A 262 18.13 22.26 -3.87
C TYR A 262 17.71 22.65 -5.29
N SER A 263 17.82 23.93 -5.61
CA SER A 263 17.55 24.48 -6.93
C SER A 263 18.86 24.82 -7.62
N LEU A 264 18.98 24.47 -8.89
CA LEU A 264 20.09 24.85 -9.77
C LEU A 264 19.56 25.52 -11.03
N ARG A 265 20.35 26.44 -11.59
CA ARG A 265 20.16 26.91 -12.96
C ARG A 265 20.47 25.78 -13.93
N GLU A 266 19.77 25.76 -15.06
CA GLU A 266 20.02 24.81 -16.15
C GLU A 266 21.52 24.62 -16.46
N ASN A 267 21.89 23.38 -16.79
CA ASN A 267 23.23 23.05 -17.29
C ASN A 267 23.27 23.23 -18.80
N LYS A 268 24.31 23.89 -19.30
CA LYS A 268 24.65 23.87 -20.73
C LYS A 268 25.08 22.46 -21.17
N PRO A 269 24.94 22.10 -22.46
CA PRO A 269 25.46 20.84 -22.98
C PRO A 269 26.93 20.61 -22.60
N GLY A 270 27.21 19.49 -21.92
CA GLY A 270 28.54 19.12 -21.44
C GLY A 270 28.92 19.65 -20.04
N GLU A 271 28.15 20.56 -19.46
CA GLU A 271 28.38 21.07 -18.10
C GLU A 271 28.08 20.01 -17.03
N GLU A 272 28.82 20.02 -15.92
CA GLU A 272 28.57 19.20 -14.74
C GLU A 272 28.59 20.08 -13.48
N LYS A 273 27.51 20.06 -12.70
CA LYS A 273 27.42 20.76 -11.41
C LYS A 273 27.60 19.77 -10.25
N GLU A 274 28.51 20.06 -9.32
CA GLU A 274 28.65 19.33 -8.06
C GLU A 274 27.78 19.98 -6.97
N ILE A 275 26.93 19.19 -6.33
CA ILE A 275 26.05 19.56 -5.22
C ILE A 275 26.52 18.80 -3.98
N ILE A 276 26.71 19.51 -2.88
CA ILE A 276 27.02 18.91 -1.58
C ILE A 276 25.74 18.91 -0.73
N ILE A 277 25.34 17.70 -0.32
CA ILE A 277 24.15 17.43 0.47
C ILE A 277 24.62 17.10 1.89
N TYR A 278 24.53 18.09 2.79
CA TYR A 278 24.88 17.92 4.20
C TYR A 278 23.71 17.32 4.99
N PHE A 279 24.06 16.45 5.93
CA PHE A 279 23.14 15.82 6.86
C PHE A 279 23.85 15.50 8.17
N MET A 280 23.07 15.27 9.24
CA MET A 280 23.60 14.92 10.55
C MET A 280 22.84 13.78 11.20
N ASN A 281 23.48 13.09 12.14
CA ASN A 281 22.84 12.12 13.00
C ASN A 281 22.26 12.81 14.25
N LYS A 282 20.94 13.05 14.28
CA LYS A 282 20.23 13.57 15.47
C LYS A 282 19.78 12.47 16.44
N GLY A 283 20.15 11.21 16.18
CA GLY A 283 19.87 10.08 17.06
C GLY A 283 20.94 9.85 18.12
N LYS A 284 20.73 8.87 19.00
CA LYS A 284 21.67 8.53 20.09
C LYS A 284 22.56 7.32 19.81
N ARG A 285 22.28 6.58 18.74
CA ARG A 285 23.11 5.48 18.21
C ARG A 285 23.78 5.90 16.91
N THR A 286 24.84 5.21 16.54
CA THR A 286 25.61 5.48 15.32
C THR A 286 24.78 5.25 14.05
N LEU A 287 24.74 6.25 13.17
CA LEU A 287 24.07 6.20 11.88
C LEU A 287 25.01 5.60 10.82
N VAL A 288 24.51 4.68 10.00
CA VAL A 288 25.27 4.06 8.91
C VAL A 288 24.46 4.14 7.63
N LEU A 289 25.04 4.72 6.57
CA LEU A 289 24.42 4.73 5.24
C LEU A 289 24.57 3.36 4.58
N LYS A 290 23.44 2.67 4.37
CA LYS A 290 23.38 1.38 3.67
C LYS A 290 23.48 1.59 2.15
N LYS A 291 22.79 2.60 1.62
CA LYS A 291 22.68 2.85 0.17
C LYS A 291 22.27 4.30 -0.09
N VAL A 292 22.77 4.87 -1.19
CA VAL A 292 22.21 6.10 -1.76
C VAL A 292 21.85 5.81 -3.22
N LYS A 293 20.71 6.30 -3.69
CA LYS A 293 20.24 6.15 -5.09
C LYS A 293 19.74 7.49 -5.62
N CYS A 294 19.95 7.79 -6.89
CA CYS A 294 19.18 8.81 -7.61
C CYS A 294 18.00 8.17 -8.35
N SER A 295 16.97 8.95 -8.67
CA SER A 295 15.89 8.58 -9.59
C SER A 295 16.37 8.40 -11.03
N VAL A 296 17.35 9.21 -11.47
CA VAL A 296 17.86 9.20 -12.84
C VAL A 296 19.34 8.73 -12.88
N PRO A 297 19.73 7.84 -13.82
CA PRO A 297 21.09 7.29 -13.87
C PRO A 297 22.23 8.28 -14.19
N SER A 298 21.92 9.45 -14.74
CA SER A 298 22.90 10.46 -15.18
C SER A 298 23.55 11.24 -14.04
N THR A 299 22.99 11.16 -12.82
CA THR A 299 23.53 11.82 -11.63
C THR A 299 24.45 10.87 -10.86
N ARG A 300 25.73 11.23 -10.76
CA ARG A 300 26.76 10.42 -10.07
C ARG A 300 26.82 10.77 -8.59
N LEU A 301 26.79 9.77 -7.72
CA LEU A 301 26.76 9.94 -6.26
C LEU A 301 28.05 9.44 -5.62
N THR A 302 28.55 10.14 -4.61
CA THR A 302 29.74 9.75 -3.83
C THR A 302 29.55 10.16 -2.38
N TRP A 303 29.83 9.26 -1.43
CA TRP A 303 29.64 9.49 0.00
C TRP A 303 30.62 8.63 0.81
N ASP A 304 30.95 9.04 2.03
CA ASP A 304 31.73 8.22 2.96
C ASP A 304 30.87 7.08 3.52
N ARG A 305 31.40 5.86 3.56
CA ARG A 305 30.75 4.67 4.11
C ARG A 305 30.99 4.48 5.61
N LYS A 306 31.82 5.34 6.24
CA LYS A 306 32.03 5.35 7.69
C LYS A 306 30.73 5.53 8.47
N ALA A 307 30.76 5.02 9.69
CA ALA A 307 29.69 5.17 10.64
C ALA A 307 29.73 6.59 11.25
N ILE A 308 28.57 7.21 11.43
CA ILE A 308 28.39 8.62 11.80
C ILE A 308 27.91 8.67 13.25
N ALA A 309 28.76 9.17 14.14
CA ALA A 309 28.48 9.27 15.57
C ALA A 309 27.24 10.16 15.86
N PRO A 310 26.58 10.00 17.01
CA PRO A 310 25.57 10.95 17.49
C PRO A 310 26.05 12.40 17.43
N GLY A 311 25.21 13.31 16.92
CA GLY A 311 25.53 14.72 16.71
C GLY A 311 26.44 15.04 15.51
N ALA A 312 27.15 14.06 14.95
CA ALA A 312 28.10 14.30 13.86
C ALA A 312 27.41 14.58 12.52
N GLN A 313 28.05 15.44 11.71
CA GLN A 313 27.68 15.74 10.33
C GLN A 313 28.43 14.87 9.32
N ALA A 314 27.83 14.67 8.16
CA ALA A 314 28.41 14.02 6.99
C ALA A 314 27.81 14.62 5.71
N TYR A 315 28.31 14.21 4.54
CA TYR A 315 27.80 14.70 3.26
C TYR A 315 27.75 13.63 2.17
N ILE A 316 26.86 13.86 1.20
CA ILE A 316 26.85 13.18 -0.11
C ILE A 316 27.19 14.22 -1.17
N LYS A 317 28.12 13.89 -2.06
CA LYS A 317 28.39 14.65 -3.29
C LYS A 317 27.55 14.07 -4.42
N ALA A 318 26.79 14.92 -5.10
CA ALA A 318 26.03 14.59 -6.29
C ALA A 318 26.56 15.41 -7.46
N ARG A 319 27.00 14.75 -8.54
CA ARG A 319 27.43 15.39 -9.78
C ARG A 319 26.37 15.19 -10.84
N VAL A 320 25.79 16.30 -11.29
CA VAL A 320 24.60 16.33 -12.15
C VAL A 320 24.99 16.84 -13.54
N LYS A 321 24.69 16.05 -14.57
CA LYS A 321 24.96 16.34 -15.99
C LYS A 321 23.71 16.54 -16.85
N GLN A 322 22.52 16.51 -16.26
CA GLN A 322 21.27 16.70 -17.01
C GLN A 322 21.17 18.15 -17.50
N THR A 323 20.80 18.32 -18.77
CA THR A 323 20.42 19.60 -19.39
C THR A 323 18.91 19.79 -19.31
N GLY A 324 18.39 20.99 -19.52
CA GLY A 324 16.97 21.29 -19.41
C GLY A 324 16.43 21.42 -17.98
N VAL A 325 15.11 21.56 -17.89
CA VAL A 325 14.33 21.51 -16.65
C VAL A 325 14.11 20.05 -16.24
N PHE A 326 14.44 19.71 -14.98
CA PHE A 326 14.30 18.36 -14.44
C PHE A 326 14.06 18.38 -12.91
N GLU A 327 13.55 17.28 -12.37
CA GLU A 327 13.53 17.00 -10.94
C GLU A 327 14.10 15.61 -10.65
N ASP A 328 15.25 15.58 -9.98
CA ASP A 328 15.92 14.39 -9.46
C ASP A 328 15.55 14.18 -7.99
N GLN A 329 15.29 12.93 -7.58
CA GLN A 329 15.23 12.53 -6.18
C GLN A 329 16.42 11.64 -5.80
N ILE A 330 17.19 12.10 -4.81
CA ILE A 330 18.25 11.34 -4.18
C ILE A 330 17.68 10.73 -2.89
N GLN A 331 17.57 9.40 -2.85
CA GLN A 331 17.05 8.62 -1.73
C GLN A 331 18.20 8.03 -0.90
N ILE A 332 18.20 8.32 0.40
CA ILE A 332 19.23 7.92 1.36
C ILE A 332 18.67 6.82 2.27
N PHE A 333 19.21 5.61 2.16
CA PHE A 333 18.84 4.44 2.96
C PHE A 333 19.91 4.20 4.05
N SER A 334 19.48 4.07 5.30
CA SER A 334 20.38 3.94 6.45
C SER A 334 19.94 2.80 7.40
N ASN A 335 20.58 2.70 8.57
CA ASN A 335 20.13 1.88 9.69
C ASN A 335 19.09 2.56 10.59
N ALA A 336 18.69 3.82 10.30
CA ALA A 336 17.61 4.50 11.01
C ALA A 336 16.29 3.72 10.90
N SER A 337 15.46 3.83 11.94
CA SER A 337 14.11 3.26 11.95
C SER A 337 13.05 4.20 11.34
N SER A 338 13.48 5.29 10.69
CA SER A 338 12.65 6.19 9.89
C SER A 338 12.60 5.75 8.43
N GLU A 339 11.69 6.34 7.65
CA GLU A 339 11.64 6.10 6.19
C GLU A 339 12.93 6.59 5.52
N PRO A 340 13.29 6.05 4.33
CA PRO A 340 14.44 6.53 3.55
C PRO A 340 14.30 8.03 3.27
N VAL A 341 15.30 8.81 3.67
CA VAL A 341 15.24 10.27 3.55
C VAL A 341 15.48 10.68 2.11
N ALA A 342 14.60 11.50 1.55
CA ALA A 342 14.68 11.98 0.17
C ALA A 342 15.12 13.44 0.10
N PHE A 343 15.97 13.73 -0.88
CA PHE A 343 16.43 15.07 -1.23
C PHE A 343 16.09 15.35 -2.70
N SER A 344 15.34 16.41 -3.00
CA SER A 344 15.03 16.79 -4.39
C SER A 344 16.04 17.79 -4.94
N VAL A 345 16.55 17.53 -6.14
CA VAL A 345 17.32 18.49 -6.95
C VAL A 345 16.43 18.93 -8.10
N LYS A 346 16.17 20.24 -8.24
CA LYS A 346 15.37 20.81 -9.33
C LYS A 346 16.20 21.75 -10.19
N SER A 347 16.13 21.58 -11.50
CA SER A 347 16.64 22.54 -12.49
C SER A 347 15.55 23.49 -12.94
N TYR A 348 15.92 24.75 -13.15
CA TYR A 348 15.05 25.79 -13.70
C TYR A 348 15.73 26.50 -14.87
N ASP A 349 14.93 26.81 -15.89
CA ASP A 349 15.31 27.65 -17.01
C ASP A 349 15.37 29.13 -16.55
N ASP A 350 16.43 29.84 -16.91
CA ASP A 350 16.62 31.26 -16.56
C ASP A 350 15.61 32.20 -17.27
N VAL A 351 14.87 31.71 -18.28
CA VAL A 351 13.92 32.52 -19.06
C VAL A 351 12.65 32.94 -18.30
N LYS A 352 12.33 32.34 -17.12
CA LYS A 352 11.17 32.77 -16.30
C LYS A 352 11.43 32.77 -14.79
N SER A 353 12.16 33.76 -14.30
CA SER A 353 12.08 34.17 -12.89
C SER A 353 10.79 34.95 -12.62
N TYR A 354 9.63 34.28 -12.59
CA TYR A 354 8.45 34.87 -11.95
C TYR A 354 8.62 34.79 -10.44
N ALA A 355 8.49 35.96 -9.79
CA ALA A 355 8.81 36.13 -8.39
C ALA A 355 7.79 35.44 -7.48
N GLU A 356 8.26 34.50 -6.67
CA GLU A 356 7.72 34.30 -5.32
C GLU A 356 8.61 35.09 -4.35
N LYS A 357 8.22 36.35 -4.12
CA LYS A 357 8.56 37.10 -2.90
C LYS A 357 7.43 36.85 -1.88
N PRO A 358 7.72 36.98 -0.57
CA PRO A 358 6.97 36.32 0.51
C PRO A 358 5.52 36.78 0.66
#